data_AF-A0A957GM99-F1
#
_entry.id   AF-A0A957GM99-F1
#
_cell.length_a   1.000
_cell.length_b   1.000
_cell.length_c   1.000
_cell.angle_alpha   90.00
_cell.angle_beta   90.00
_cell.angle_gamma   90.00
#
_symmetry.space_group_name_H-M   'P 1'
#
loop_
_entity.id
_entity.type
_entity.pdbx_description
1 polymer ?
#
loop_
_entity_poly.entity_id
_entity_poly.type
_entity_poly.pdbx_seq_one_letter_code
_entity_poly.pdbx_strand_id
1 'polypeptide(L)'
;MVLFLAVIAVLALIAIIVFGVLLLRASSNAVSEGTPTPFPETAVSNLNKPIIEVVDGSSTISMTVDIPVLLSLAGRDYVLDPQAIAADGIWSPAFSQEGTAVWVYGTIVNYIIGLPNSDDNRAMLEGLIPGSEMVLRTEQDKTYAFSFDNRAFVPSTDRDVFAQMMPGVTLVLLGAEGQERLVVRGRYVVPDTTEQAAGNVVQLGETVQLGDLQTTVTGATFVPDRPEAPPGFAFYLVDYQMQNTGLTAVNLDTLQLLLSDDLGNQYALNPIASQIGNHRPATGFLNAGQLVEATVGYQIPSGLVSANLHWLVNWPETSSQ
;
A
#
# COMPACT_ATOMS: atom_id res chain seq x y z
N MET A 1 -75.61 -33.51 -4.09
CA MET A 1 -74.51 -33.95 -3.20
C MET A 1 -73.44 -34.74 -3.95
N VAL A 2 -73.80 -35.77 -4.72
CA VAL A 2 -72.84 -36.61 -5.49
C VAL A 2 -72.03 -35.81 -6.53
N LEU A 3 -72.64 -34.84 -7.22
CA LEU A 3 -71.95 -34.00 -8.22
C LEU A 3 -70.86 -33.11 -7.59
N PHE A 4 -71.09 -32.61 -6.38
CA PHE A 4 -70.13 -31.74 -5.67
C PHE A 4 -68.90 -32.53 -5.21
N LEU A 5 -69.11 -33.76 -4.74
CA LEU A 5 -68.04 -34.68 -4.37
C LEU A 5 -67.19 -35.10 -5.58
N ALA A 6 -67.81 -35.28 -6.74
CA ALA A 6 -67.08 -35.58 -7.98
C ALA A 6 -66.19 -34.40 -8.43
N VAL A 7 -66.67 -33.16 -8.32
CA VAL A 7 -65.88 -31.96 -8.67
C VAL A 7 -64.68 -31.78 -7.73
N ILE A 8 -64.87 -31.99 -6.42
CA ILE A 8 -63.78 -31.90 -5.43
C ILE A 8 -62.73 -32.99 -5.67
N ALA A 9 -63.15 -34.22 -5.99
CA ALA A 9 -62.24 -35.31 -6.31
C ALA A 9 -61.39 -35.02 -7.56
N VAL A 10 -62.00 -34.42 -8.58
CA VAL A 10 -61.29 -34.01 -9.81
C VAL A 10 -60.29 -32.88 -9.53
N LEU A 11 -60.67 -31.88 -8.73
CA LEU A 11 -59.77 -30.78 -8.36
C LEU A 11 -58.59 -31.25 -7.50
N ALA A 12 -58.82 -32.19 -6.57
CA ALA A 12 -57.75 -32.80 -5.78
C ALA A 12 -56.78 -33.62 -6.66
N LEU A 13 -57.31 -34.35 -7.65
CA LEU A 13 -56.48 -35.08 -8.61
C LEU A 13 -55.63 -34.13 -9.44
N ILE A 14 -56.20 -33.02 -9.92
CA ILE A 14 -55.46 -31.99 -10.67
C ILE A 14 -54.37 -31.35 -9.80
N ALA A 15 -54.65 -31.05 -8.53
CA ALA A 15 -53.66 -30.49 -7.62
C ALA A 15 -52.49 -31.44 -7.37
N ILE A 16 -52.74 -32.76 -7.23
CA ILE A 16 -51.69 -33.78 -7.09
C ILE A 16 -50.86 -33.88 -8.37
N ILE A 17 -51.48 -33.81 -9.55
CA ILE A 17 -50.77 -33.83 -10.84
C ILE A 17 -49.89 -32.58 -10.97
N VAL A 18 -50.41 -31.39 -10.65
CA VAL A 18 -49.64 -30.14 -10.70
C VAL A 18 -48.48 -30.16 -9.71
N PHE A 19 -48.72 -30.65 -8.48
CA PHE A 19 -47.67 -30.76 -7.47
C PHE A 19 -46.60 -31.79 -7.86
N GLY A 20 -46.99 -32.91 -8.47
CA GLY A 20 -46.07 -33.88 -9.06
C GLY A 20 -45.24 -33.30 -10.20
N VAL A 21 -45.85 -32.53 -11.10
CA VAL A 21 -45.14 -31.84 -12.19
C VAL A 21 -44.18 -30.77 -11.66
N LEU A 22 -44.54 -30.04 -10.59
CA LEU A 22 -43.66 -29.07 -9.96
C LEU A 22 -42.48 -29.72 -9.23
N LEU A 23 -42.70 -30.86 -8.57
CA LEU A 23 -41.61 -31.64 -7.95
C LEU A 23 -40.68 -32.26 -9.01
N LEU A 24 -41.22 -32.73 -10.13
CA LEU A 24 -40.44 -33.22 -11.28
C LEU A 24 -39.67 -32.08 -11.99
N ARG A 25 -40.23 -30.86 -12.06
CA ARG A 25 -39.51 -29.69 -12.57
C ARG A 25 -38.46 -29.15 -11.60
N ALA A 26 -38.70 -29.22 -10.30
CA ALA A 26 -37.71 -28.85 -9.28
C ALA A 26 -36.53 -29.83 -9.23
N SER A 27 -36.75 -31.09 -9.62
CA SER A 27 -35.71 -32.12 -9.74
C SER A 27 -35.07 -32.20 -11.14
N SER A 28 -35.60 -31.50 -12.15
CA SER A 28 -35.00 -31.41 -13.49
C SER A 28 -34.04 -30.24 -13.67
N ASN A 29 -33.74 -29.48 -12.61
CA ASN A 29 -32.52 -28.66 -12.54
C ASN A 29 -31.38 -29.49 -11.93
N ALA A 30 -31.15 -30.68 -12.50
CA ALA A 30 -29.82 -31.24 -12.48
C ALA A 30 -28.99 -30.30 -13.36
N VAL A 31 -28.08 -29.57 -12.73
CA VAL A 31 -27.01 -28.85 -13.41
C VAL A 31 -26.37 -29.86 -14.36
N SER A 32 -26.47 -29.62 -15.66
CA SER A 32 -25.66 -30.35 -16.62
C SER A 32 -24.21 -30.11 -16.19
N GLU A 33 -23.56 -31.14 -15.66
CA GLU A 33 -22.11 -31.17 -15.55
C GLU A 33 -21.57 -30.98 -16.97
N GLY A 34 -21.28 -29.74 -17.33
CA GLY A 34 -20.52 -29.46 -18.52
C GLY A 34 -19.18 -30.14 -18.31
N THR A 35 -18.91 -31.19 -19.10
CA THR A 35 -17.55 -31.71 -19.21
C THR A 35 -16.65 -30.53 -19.50
N PRO A 36 -15.62 -30.24 -18.67
CA PRO A 36 -14.74 -29.12 -18.91
C PRO A 36 -14.15 -29.26 -20.31
N THR A 37 -14.23 -28.19 -21.09
CA THR A 37 -13.58 -28.12 -22.40
C THR A 37 -12.09 -28.42 -22.17
N PRO A 38 -11.49 -29.42 -22.85
CA PRO A 38 -10.09 -29.72 -22.66
C PRO A 38 -9.25 -28.53 -23.12
N PHE A 39 -8.30 -28.12 -22.28
CA PHE A 39 -7.28 -27.15 -22.69
C PHE A 39 -6.48 -27.73 -23.86
N PRO A 40 -6.04 -26.90 -24.82
CA PRO A 40 -5.15 -27.36 -25.88
C PRO A 40 -3.84 -27.86 -25.24
N GLU A 41 -3.58 -29.17 -25.35
CA GLU A 41 -2.29 -29.78 -25.02
C GLU A 41 -1.24 -29.40 -26.07
N THR A 42 -0.59 -28.25 -25.91
CA THR A 42 0.76 -27.96 -26.44
C THR A 42 1.21 -26.62 -25.83
N ALA A 43 2.34 -26.45 -25.15
CA ALA A 43 3.53 -27.25 -24.96
C ALA A 43 4.09 -26.99 -23.54
N VAL A 44 4.72 -28.01 -22.96
CA VAL A 44 5.48 -27.93 -21.71
C VAL A 44 6.66 -26.98 -21.91
N SER A 45 6.72 -25.89 -21.14
CA SER A 45 7.97 -25.24 -20.74
C SER A 45 7.75 -24.35 -19.51
N ASN A 46 8.17 -24.88 -18.36
CA ASN A 46 8.74 -24.20 -17.19
C ASN A 46 8.13 -22.85 -16.77
N LEU A 47 7.31 -22.84 -15.70
CA LEU A 47 7.55 -22.10 -14.44
C LEU A 47 6.30 -22.21 -13.53
N ASN A 48 6.52 -22.68 -12.30
CA ASN A 48 5.55 -22.70 -11.19
C ASN A 48 5.17 -21.27 -10.78
N LYS A 49 4.37 -20.57 -11.57
CA LYS A 49 3.70 -19.33 -11.17
C LYS A 49 2.18 -19.54 -11.20
N PRO A 50 1.45 -19.27 -10.12
CA PRO A 50 -0.01 -19.27 -10.19
C PRO A 50 -0.44 -18.11 -11.11
N ILE A 51 -1.01 -18.42 -12.26
CA ILE A 51 -1.82 -17.48 -13.04
C ILE A 51 -3.16 -17.38 -12.30
N ILE A 52 -3.44 -16.23 -11.69
CA ILE A 52 -4.69 -16.00 -10.96
C ILE A 52 -5.56 -15.06 -11.79
N GLU A 53 -6.60 -15.63 -12.39
CA GLU A 53 -7.61 -14.93 -13.17
C GLU A 53 -8.77 -14.55 -12.23
N VAL A 54 -8.96 -13.26 -11.96
CA VAL A 54 -10.10 -12.77 -11.17
C VAL A 54 -11.30 -12.66 -12.10
N VAL A 55 -12.18 -13.67 -12.08
CA VAL A 55 -13.45 -13.65 -12.81
C VAL A 55 -14.52 -13.06 -11.90
N ASP A 56 -14.85 -11.78 -12.08
CA ASP A 56 -16.11 -11.20 -11.63
C ASP A 56 -17.05 -11.06 -12.84
N GLY A 57 -18.34 -11.35 -12.63
CA GLY A 57 -19.38 -11.53 -13.66
C GLY A 57 -19.78 -10.28 -14.44
N SER A 58 -19.02 -9.20 -14.37
CA SER A 58 -19.16 -8.05 -15.27
C SER A 58 -17.82 -7.33 -15.39
N SER A 59 -17.27 -7.30 -16.61
CA SER A 59 -16.02 -6.63 -17.02
C SER A 59 -14.75 -7.07 -16.27
N THR A 60 -13.91 -7.84 -16.95
CA THR A 60 -12.56 -8.21 -16.54
C THR A 60 -11.68 -6.97 -16.36
N ILE A 61 -11.52 -6.49 -15.13
CA ILE A 61 -10.43 -5.59 -14.75
C ILE A 61 -9.25 -6.49 -14.39
N SER A 62 -8.33 -6.69 -15.34
CA SER A 62 -7.03 -7.27 -15.04
C SER A 62 -6.19 -6.20 -14.32
N MET A 63 -6.19 -6.22 -12.99
CA MET A 63 -5.25 -5.41 -12.22
C MET A 63 -3.93 -6.18 -12.15
N THR A 64 -2.93 -5.72 -12.89
CA THR A 64 -1.55 -6.18 -12.71
C THR A 64 -1.05 -5.65 -11.36
N VAL A 65 -1.30 -6.41 -10.29
CA VAL A 65 -0.70 -6.13 -8.98
C VAL A 65 0.81 -6.30 -9.14
N ASP A 66 1.59 -5.30 -8.74
CA ASP A 66 3.05 -5.35 -8.81
C ASP A 66 3.56 -6.31 -7.72
N ILE A 67 3.85 -7.55 -8.11
CA ILE A 67 4.13 -8.65 -7.19
C ILE A 67 5.58 -8.54 -6.69
N PRO A 68 5.84 -8.53 -5.37
CA PRO A 68 7.19 -8.58 -4.84
C PRO A 68 7.80 -9.97 -5.07
N VAL A 69 9.04 -10.02 -5.55
CA VAL A 69 9.76 -11.26 -5.90
C VAL A 69 11.04 -11.48 -5.15
N LEU A 70 11.65 -10.41 -4.64
CA LEU A 70 12.92 -10.49 -3.93
C LEU A 70 12.90 -9.57 -2.72
N LEU A 71 13.32 -10.09 -1.57
CA LEU A 71 13.68 -9.31 -0.40
C LEU A 71 15.19 -9.42 -0.18
N SER A 72 15.89 -8.29 -0.18
CA SER A 72 17.28 -8.18 0.23
C SER A 72 17.35 -7.59 1.64
N LEU A 73 18.01 -8.29 2.56
CA LEU A 73 18.10 -7.94 3.97
C LEU A 73 19.47 -8.32 4.52
N ALA A 74 20.19 -7.35 5.09
CA ALA A 74 21.50 -7.56 5.70
C ALA A 74 22.48 -8.33 4.79
N GLY A 75 22.43 -8.09 3.48
CA GLY A 75 23.27 -8.74 2.48
C GLY A 75 22.84 -10.16 2.09
N ARG A 76 21.66 -10.62 2.52
CA ARG A 76 21.04 -11.88 2.09
C ARG A 76 19.82 -11.59 1.22
N ASP A 77 19.63 -12.43 0.21
CA ASP A 77 18.49 -12.35 -0.70
C ASP A 77 17.53 -13.51 -0.47
N TYR A 78 16.24 -13.19 -0.44
CA TYR A 78 15.15 -14.16 -0.34
C TYR A 78 14.22 -14.05 -1.55
N VAL A 79 13.99 -15.17 -2.23
CA VAL A 79 12.94 -15.26 -3.24
C VAL A 79 11.58 -15.30 -2.54
N LEU A 80 10.64 -14.49 -3.01
CA LEU A 80 9.33 -14.36 -2.39
C LEU A 80 8.29 -15.24 -3.08
N ASP A 81 7.75 -16.18 -2.31
CA ASP A 81 6.60 -16.99 -2.70
C ASP A 81 5.30 -16.34 -2.19
N PRO A 82 4.35 -15.98 -3.07
CA PRO A 82 3.08 -15.41 -2.64
C PRO A 82 2.23 -16.47 -1.91
N GLN A 83 1.66 -16.10 -0.78
CA GLN A 83 0.83 -16.96 0.06
C GLN A 83 -0.44 -16.24 0.50
N ALA A 84 -1.57 -16.95 0.44
CA ALA A 84 -2.81 -16.50 1.09
C ALA A 84 -2.83 -16.93 2.55
N ILE A 85 -3.44 -16.12 3.42
CA ILE A 85 -3.69 -16.54 4.82
C ILE A 85 -4.93 -17.43 4.82
N ALA A 86 -4.86 -18.55 5.54
CA ALA A 86 -5.98 -19.46 5.70
C ALA A 86 -7.16 -18.80 6.45
N ALA A 87 -8.36 -19.35 6.30
CA ALA A 87 -9.58 -18.78 6.87
C ALA A 87 -9.59 -18.73 8.41
N ASP A 88 -8.77 -19.52 9.08
CA ASP A 88 -8.55 -19.48 10.54
C ASP A 88 -7.78 -18.23 10.99
N GLY A 89 -7.16 -17.49 10.06
CA GLY A 89 -6.35 -16.32 10.31
C GLY A 89 -4.97 -16.64 10.89
N ILE A 90 -4.60 -17.92 10.99
CA ILE A 90 -3.29 -18.35 11.47
C ILE A 90 -2.36 -18.44 10.26
N TRP A 91 -1.28 -17.65 10.30
CA TRP A 91 -0.29 -17.66 9.25
C TRP A 91 0.88 -18.56 9.63
N SER A 92 0.92 -19.77 9.07
CA SER A 92 1.95 -20.80 9.30
C SER A 92 2.28 -21.52 8.00
N PRO A 93 2.96 -20.82 7.07
CA PRO A 93 3.28 -21.35 5.75
C PRO A 93 4.38 -22.42 5.85
N ALA A 94 4.36 -23.37 4.91
CA ALA A 94 5.52 -24.20 4.64
C ALA A 94 6.52 -23.41 3.80
N PHE A 95 7.82 -23.57 4.08
CA PHE A 95 8.88 -22.97 3.29
C PHE A 95 9.37 -23.97 2.27
N SER A 96 9.35 -23.57 1.00
CA SER A 96 9.66 -24.42 -0.14
C SER A 96 11.10 -24.92 -0.09
N GLN A 97 12.06 -24.02 0.19
CA GLN A 97 13.51 -24.24 0.12
C GLN A 97 14.26 -23.23 1.01
N GLU A 98 15.56 -23.43 1.25
CA GLU A 98 16.41 -22.38 1.84
C GLU A 98 16.51 -21.17 0.89
N GLY A 99 16.58 -19.96 1.45
CA GLY A 99 16.57 -18.72 0.67
C GLY A 99 15.19 -18.35 0.12
N THR A 100 14.13 -19.04 0.52
CA THR A 100 12.74 -18.66 0.23
C THR A 100 12.13 -17.97 1.45
N ALA A 101 11.45 -16.86 1.20
CA ALA A 101 10.54 -16.22 2.14
C ALA A 101 9.15 -16.17 1.50
N VAL A 102 8.12 -15.95 2.31
CA VAL A 102 6.75 -15.89 1.80
C VAL A 102 6.18 -14.49 1.94
N TRP A 103 5.38 -14.04 0.99
CA TRP A 103 4.68 -12.76 1.08
C TRP A 103 3.19 -12.98 1.22
N VAL A 104 2.52 -12.25 2.12
CA VAL A 104 1.06 -12.27 2.21
C VAL A 104 0.48 -11.56 1.00
N TYR A 105 -0.19 -12.35 0.16
CA TYR A 105 -0.80 -11.86 -1.06
C TYR A 105 -1.75 -10.68 -0.80
N GLY A 106 -1.62 -9.64 -1.61
CA GLY A 106 -2.44 -8.41 -1.55
C GLY A 106 -1.93 -7.35 -0.58
N THR A 107 -0.84 -7.60 0.14
CA THR A 107 -0.25 -6.62 1.07
C THR A 107 0.73 -5.71 0.35
N ILE A 108 0.20 -4.61 -0.20
CA ILE A 108 0.94 -3.68 -1.09
C ILE A 108 1.22 -2.30 -0.45
N VAL A 109 0.58 -1.98 0.67
CA VAL A 109 0.87 -0.75 1.42
C VAL A 109 1.95 -1.06 2.46
N ASN A 110 1.74 -2.10 3.25
CA ASN A 110 2.74 -2.65 4.16
C ASN A 110 3.06 -4.08 3.70
N TYR A 111 4.23 -4.33 3.11
CA TYR A 111 4.57 -5.65 2.59
C TYR A 111 4.82 -6.62 3.73
N ILE A 112 4.04 -7.68 3.82
CA ILE A 112 4.12 -8.63 4.94
C ILE A 112 4.85 -9.86 4.49
N ILE A 113 6.03 -10.08 5.04
CA ILE A 113 6.96 -11.11 4.59
C ILE A 113 7.32 -12.03 5.75
N GLY A 114 7.18 -13.33 5.52
CA GLY A 114 7.47 -14.39 6.48
C GLY A 114 8.82 -15.00 6.17
N LEU A 115 9.71 -15.02 7.15
CA LEU A 115 11.02 -15.67 7.08
C LEU A 115 10.97 -16.99 7.87
N PRO A 116 11.63 -18.06 7.38
CA PRO A 116 11.69 -19.31 8.13
C PRO A 116 12.48 -19.11 9.42
N ASN A 117 12.02 -19.74 10.50
CA ASN A 117 12.74 -19.75 11.77
C ASN A 117 14.03 -20.59 11.62
N SER A 118 15.15 -19.91 11.66
CA SER A 118 16.50 -20.47 11.79
C SER A 118 17.30 -19.59 12.74
N ASP A 119 18.36 -20.14 13.34
CA ASP A 119 19.25 -19.38 14.23
C ASP A 119 19.84 -18.17 13.49
N ASP A 120 20.20 -18.36 12.22
CA ASP A 120 20.69 -17.32 11.31
C ASP A 120 19.68 -16.18 11.10
N ASN A 121 18.44 -16.50 10.70
CA ASN A 121 17.42 -15.48 10.44
C ASN A 121 17.04 -14.75 11.73
N ARG A 122 16.97 -15.47 12.85
CA ARG A 122 16.73 -14.88 14.18
C ARG A 122 17.83 -13.89 14.55
N ALA A 123 19.09 -14.33 14.52
CA ALA A 123 20.22 -13.48 14.86
C ALA A 123 20.31 -12.25 13.94
N MET A 124 20.02 -12.42 12.65
CA MET A 124 19.95 -11.31 11.69
C MET A 124 18.88 -10.28 12.09
N LEU A 125 17.63 -10.73 12.32
CA LEU A 125 16.52 -9.83 12.68
C LEU A 125 16.74 -9.15 14.04
N GLU A 126 17.33 -9.86 15.01
CA GLU A 126 17.70 -9.30 16.32
C GLU A 126 18.90 -8.34 16.22
N GLY A 127 19.75 -8.52 15.22
CA GLY A 127 20.92 -7.67 14.94
C GLY A 127 20.62 -6.38 14.18
N LEU A 128 19.42 -6.22 13.61
CA LEU A 128 19.05 -4.98 12.90
C LEU A 128 19.08 -3.79 13.85
N ILE A 129 19.61 -2.66 13.39
CA ILE A 129 19.71 -1.41 14.16
C ILE A 129 19.09 -0.27 13.34
N PRO A 130 18.76 0.88 13.96
CA PRO A 130 18.37 2.08 13.20
C PRO A 130 19.35 2.36 12.06
N GLY A 131 18.83 2.59 10.85
CA GLY A 131 19.62 2.73 9.62
C GLY A 131 19.90 1.43 8.86
N SER A 132 19.56 0.25 9.42
CA SER A 132 19.59 -1.00 8.65
C SER A 132 18.52 -0.97 7.56
N GLU A 133 18.92 -1.34 6.34
CA GLU A 133 18.06 -1.29 5.17
C GLU A 133 17.45 -2.67 4.86
N MET A 134 16.22 -2.64 4.38
CA MET A 134 15.52 -3.76 3.74
C MET A 134 15.10 -3.29 2.35
N VAL A 135 15.40 -4.07 1.33
CA VAL A 135 15.10 -3.71 -0.06
C VAL A 135 14.17 -4.75 -0.65
N LEU A 136 13.05 -4.31 -1.21
CA LEU A 136 12.08 -5.16 -1.86
C LEU A 136 12.10 -4.88 -3.36
N ARG A 137 12.21 -5.92 -4.17
CA ARG A 137 12.11 -5.82 -5.63
C ARG A 137 10.87 -6.56 -6.14
N THR A 138 10.19 -5.97 -7.11
CA THR A 138 9.00 -6.55 -7.74
C THR A 138 9.27 -7.17 -9.11
N GLU A 139 8.27 -7.87 -9.65
CA GLU A 139 8.31 -8.45 -11.00
C GLU A 139 8.54 -7.40 -12.09
N GLN A 140 8.12 -6.16 -11.86
CA GLN A 140 8.32 -5.03 -12.77
C GLN A 140 9.69 -4.35 -12.58
N ASP A 141 10.61 -4.97 -11.84
CA ASP A 141 11.93 -4.44 -11.48
C ASP A 141 11.89 -3.13 -10.67
N LYS A 142 10.72 -2.80 -10.08
CA LYS A 142 10.62 -1.68 -9.14
C LYS A 142 11.24 -2.09 -7.82
N THR A 143 11.95 -1.13 -7.23
CA THR A 143 12.66 -1.33 -5.96
C THR A 143 12.10 -0.39 -4.90
N TYR A 144 11.77 -0.94 -3.74
CA TYR A 144 11.31 -0.19 -2.57
C TYR A 144 12.34 -0.38 -1.46
N ALA A 145 12.87 0.73 -0.94
CA ALA A 145 13.76 0.72 0.21
C ALA A 145 12.94 0.92 1.49
N PHE A 146 13.36 0.27 2.58
CA PHE A 146 12.77 0.41 3.89
C PHE A 146 13.88 0.49 4.94
N SER A 147 13.68 1.34 5.95
CA SER A 147 14.60 1.45 7.08
C SER A 147 14.01 0.76 8.30
N PHE A 148 14.87 0.07 9.06
CA PHE A 148 14.48 -0.53 10.33
C PHE A 148 13.85 0.51 11.27
N ASP A 149 12.67 0.18 11.80
CA ASP A 149 11.92 1.03 12.72
C ASP A 149 11.88 0.41 14.12
N ASN A 150 11.24 -0.76 14.25
CA ASN A 150 11.17 -1.46 15.52
C ASN A 150 11.16 -2.99 15.37
N ARG A 151 11.33 -3.65 16.51
CA ARG A 151 11.11 -5.08 16.67
C ARG A 151 10.33 -5.38 17.94
N ALA A 152 9.53 -6.43 17.91
CA ALA A 152 8.78 -6.91 19.05
C ALA A 152 8.53 -8.42 18.95
N PHE A 153 8.42 -9.07 20.12
CA PHE A 153 7.76 -10.36 20.20
C PHE A 153 6.26 -10.11 20.39
N VAL A 154 5.45 -10.70 19.53
CA VAL A 154 3.98 -10.55 19.57
C VAL A 154 3.34 -11.94 19.60
N PRO A 155 2.11 -12.07 20.14
CA PRO A 155 1.37 -13.31 20.05
C PRO A 155 1.21 -13.77 18.59
N SER A 156 1.28 -15.08 18.34
CA SER A 156 1.06 -15.66 17.01
C SER A 156 -0.34 -15.36 16.45
N THR A 157 -1.29 -15.07 17.35
CA THR A 157 -2.69 -14.70 17.06
C THR A 157 -2.90 -13.19 16.82
N ASP A 158 -1.87 -12.36 17.02
CA ASP A 158 -1.96 -10.91 16.80
C ASP A 158 -2.21 -10.60 15.33
N ARG A 159 -3.33 -9.95 15.02
CA ARG A 159 -3.73 -9.60 13.65
C ARG A 159 -3.25 -8.23 13.21
N ASP A 160 -2.75 -7.40 14.12
CA ASP A 160 -2.25 -6.06 13.79
C ASP A 160 -0.96 -6.13 12.97
N VAL A 161 -0.28 -7.28 12.96
CA VAL A 161 0.82 -7.54 12.02
C VAL A 161 0.36 -7.43 10.57
N PHE A 162 -0.95 -7.60 10.30
CA PHE A 162 -1.54 -7.53 8.98
C PHE A 162 -2.04 -6.14 8.56
N ALA A 163 -1.85 -5.13 9.42
CA ALA A 163 -2.30 -3.78 9.15
C ALA A 163 -1.66 -3.18 7.89
N GLN A 164 -2.50 -2.64 7.01
CA GLN A 164 -2.12 -1.96 5.76
C GLN A 164 -2.28 -0.43 5.87
N MET A 165 -2.29 0.12 7.09
CA MET A 165 -2.63 1.53 7.32
C MET A 165 -1.47 2.50 7.05
N MET A 166 -0.23 2.00 7.02
CA MET A 166 0.98 2.81 6.84
C MET A 166 1.93 2.14 5.85
N PRO A 167 2.58 2.90 4.95
CA PRO A 167 3.59 2.38 4.04
C PRO A 167 4.77 1.75 4.78
N GLY A 168 5.13 0.51 4.44
CA GLY A 168 6.22 -0.17 5.13
C GLY A 168 6.46 -1.61 4.71
N VAL A 169 7.28 -2.29 5.51
CA VAL A 169 7.50 -3.73 5.44
C VAL A 169 7.39 -4.31 6.85
N THR A 170 6.71 -5.44 6.98
CA THR A 170 6.62 -6.20 8.23
C THR A 170 7.21 -7.58 8.01
N LEU A 171 8.35 -7.84 8.64
CA LEU A 171 9.02 -9.13 8.60
C LEU A 171 8.59 -9.94 9.81
N VAL A 172 8.21 -11.20 9.58
CA VAL A 172 7.72 -12.10 10.62
C VAL A 172 8.53 -13.38 10.60
N LEU A 173 9.14 -13.74 11.73
CA LEU A 173 9.83 -15.02 11.86
C LEU A 173 8.80 -16.13 12.14
N LEU A 174 8.68 -17.09 11.22
CA LEU A 174 7.62 -18.12 11.22
C LEU A 174 8.20 -19.52 11.41
N GLY A 175 7.42 -20.41 12.03
CA GLY A 175 7.84 -21.80 12.29
C GLY A 175 8.68 -21.98 13.56
N ALA A 176 8.77 -20.96 14.42
CA ALA A 176 9.29 -21.14 15.77
C ALA A 176 8.26 -21.86 16.66
N GLU A 177 8.74 -22.72 17.56
CA GLU A 177 7.88 -23.30 18.60
C GLU A 177 7.51 -22.22 19.63
N GLY A 178 6.23 -22.11 19.97
CA GLY A 178 5.75 -21.17 20.98
C GLY A 178 4.46 -20.44 20.59
N GLN A 179 4.03 -19.55 21.47
CA GLN A 179 2.84 -18.70 21.27
C GLN A 179 3.20 -17.29 20.79
N GLU A 180 4.49 -16.99 20.64
CA GLU A 180 4.99 -15.69 20.22
C GLU A 180 5.85 -15.82 18.96
N ARG A 181 5.91 -14.73 18.20
CA ARG A 181 6.73 -14.60 16.99
C ARG A 181 7.48 -13.28 17.03
N LEU A 182 8.72 -13.32 16.54
CA LEU A 182 9.51 -12.12 16.34
C LEU A 182 8.96 -11.38 15.11
N VAL A 183 8.61 -10.12 15.30
CA VAL A 183 8.17 -9.21 14.24
C VAL A 183 9.14 -8.03 14.19
N VAL A 184 9.59 -7.71 12.98
CA VAL A 184 10.37 -6.51 12.67
C VAL A 184 9.54 -5.65 11.73
N ARG A 185 9.49 -4.35 12.01
CA ARG A 185 8.84 -3.37 11.15
C ARG A 185 9.89 -2.46 10.53
N GLY A 186 9.73 -2.23 9.24
CA GLY A 186 10.47 -1.24 8.48
C GLY A 186 9.53 -0.17 7.94
N ARG A 187 9.98 1.09 7.98
CA ARG A 187 9.27 2.22 7.38
C ARG A 187 9.74 2.38 5.94
N TYR A 188 8.80 2.68 5.04
CA TYR A 188 9.15 2.96 3.65
C TYR A 188 10.09 4.17 3.59
N VAL A 189 11.21 3.99 2.89
CA VAL A 189 12.12 5.05 2.50
C VAL A 189 11.70 5.42 1.09
N VAL A 190 11.13 6.62 0.95
CA VAL A 190 10.99 7.19 -0.39
C VAL A 190 12.41 7.30 -0.94
N PRO A 191 12.70 6.66 -2.09
CA PRO A 191 13.99 6.81 -2.72
C PRO A 191 14.28 8.29 -2.76
N ASP A 192 15.41 8.69 -2.19
CA ASP A 192 16.01 9.93 -2.62
C ASP A 192 16.04 9.80 -4.15
N THR A 193 15.31 10.64 -4.87
CA THR A 193 15.55 10.85 -6.29
C THR A 193 16.89 11.58 -6.39
N THR A 194 17.94 10.89 -5.93
CA THR A 194 19.34 11.19 -6.08
C THR A 194 19.86 10.34 -7.24
N GLU A 195 19.19 10.44 -8.39
CA GLU A 195 19.93 11.17 -9.41
C GLU A 195 20.10 12.58 -8.86
N GLN A 196 21.22 12.77 -8.16
CA GLN A 196 21.71 14.07 -7.81
C GLN A 196 21.84 14.84 -9.12
N ALA A 197 20.83 15.63 -9.45
CA ALA A 197 21.11 17.03 -9.66
C ALA A 197 21.83 17.51 -8.39
N ALA A 198 23.14 17.33 -8.34
CA ALA A 198 24.05 18.02 -7.43
C ALA A 198 24.06 19.53 -7.75
N GLY A 199 22.87 20.11 -7.90
CA GLY A 199 22.63 21.42 -8.50
C GLY A 199 21.37 22.15 -8.01
N ASN A 200 20.40 21.51 -7.34
CA ASN A 200 19.11 22.17 -7.01
C ASN A 200 18.73 22.13 -5.52
N VAL A 201 19.68 22.22 -4.59
CA VAL A 201 19.34 22.63 -3.21
C VAL A 201 19.20 24.14 -3.24
N VAL A 202 17.97 24.61 -3.08
CA VAL A 202 17.58 26.02 -3.22
C VAL A 202 17.39 26.59 -1.82
N GLN A 203 18.04 27.71 -1.54
CA GLN A 203 17.96 28.34 -0.23
C GLN A 203 16.60 29.02 -0.02
N LEU A 204 16.23 29.26 1.23
CA LEU A 204 15.05 30.06 1.55
C LEU A 204 15.14 31.42 0.84
N GLY A 205 14.07 31.80 0.13
CA GLY A 205 13.97 33.04 -0.64
C GLY A 205 14.44 32.93 -2.10
N GLU A 206 15.07 31.84 -2.50
CA GLU A 206 15.43 31.61 -3.91
C GLU A 206 14.26 30.99 -4.69
N THR A 207 14.15 31.36 -5.97
CA THR A 207 13.13 30.86 -6.88
C THR A 207 13.66 29.68 -7.70
N VAL A 208 12.89 28.59 -7.74
CA VAL A 208 13.19 27.38 -8.52
C VAL A 208 12.14 27.16 -9.61
N GLN A 209 12.58 26.68 -10.77
CA GLN A 209 11.70 26.24 -11.85
C GLN A 209 11.48 24.72 -11.75
N LEU A 210 10.21 24.31 -11.75
CA LEU A 210 9.73 22.92 -11.71
C LEU A 210 8.74 22.73 -12.86
N GLY A 211 9.22 22.29 -14.02
CA GLY A 211 8.40 22.25 -15.24
C GLY A 211 7.86 23.65 -15.58
N ASP A 212 6.54 23.78 -15.65
CA ASP A 212 5.85 25.06 -15.90
C ASP A 212 5.60 25.90 -14.64
N LEU A 213 5.98 25.43 -13.45
CA LEU A 213 5.86 26.18 -12.19
C LEU A 213 7.17 26.84 -11.77
N GLN A 214 7.10 28.09 -11.35
CA GLN A 214 8.12 28.73 -10.52
C GLN A 214 7.69 28.69 -9.07
N THR A 215 8.54 28.18 -8.19
CA THR A 215 8.28 28.09 -6.75
C THR A 215 9.32 28.87 -5.98
N THR A 216 8.92 29.63 -4.97
CA THR A 216 9.81 30.35 -4.05
C THR A 216 9.36 30.07 -2.63
N VAL A 217 10.26 29.58 -1.77
CA VAL A 217 9.96 29.45 -0.34
C VAL A 217 10.20 30.81 0.33
N THR A 218 9.16 31.39 0.91
CA THR A 218 9.22 32.75 1.49
C THR A 218 9.39 32.75 3.00
N GLY A 219 9.05 31.66 3.68
CA GLY A 219 9.28 31.51 5.11
C GLY A 219 9.12 30.09 5.61
N ALA A 220 9.69 29.81 6.78
CA ALA A 220 9.44 28.59 7.52
C ALA A 220 9.33 28.88 9.02
N THR A 221 8.38 28.25 9.71
CA THR A 221 8.08 28.54 11.11
C THR A 221 7.83 27.26 11.90
N PHE A 222 8.52 27.11 13.03
CA PHE A 222 8.22 26.08 14.03
C PHE A 222 7.21 26.62 15.04
N VAL A 223 6.13 25.88 15.27
CA VAL A 223 5.01 26.26 16.14
C VAL A 223 4.81 25.18 17.21
N PRO A 224 5.41 25.35 18.39
CA PRO A 224 5.21 24.43 19.51
C PRO A 224 3.85 24.67 20.21
N ASP A 225 3.46 23.71 21.06
CA ASP A 225 2.41 23.85 22.08
C ASP A 225 1.02 24.27 21.56
N ARG A 226 0.67 23.84 20.35
CA ARG A 226 -0.68 24.02 19.79
C ARG A 226 -1.66 23.00 20.38
N PRO A 227 -2.87 23.41 20.79
CA PRO A 227 -3.88 22.47 21.26
C PRO A 227 -4.35 21.51 20.17
N GLU A 228 -4.21 21.88 18.90
CA GLU A 228 -4.51 21.03 17.74
C GLU A 228 -3.41 19.99 17.47
N ALA A 229 -2.21 20.17 18.03
CA ALA A 229 -1.13 19.21 17.93
C ALA A 229 -1.20 18.20 19.09
N PRO A 230 -1.04 16.89 18.84
CA PRO A 230 -0.98 15.90 19.91
C PRO A 230 0.20 16.16 20.86
N PRO A 231 0.12 15.74 22.14
CA PRO A 231 1.23 15.87 23.08
C PRO A 231 2.52 15.23 22.53
N GLY A 232 3.64 15.95 22.61
CA GLY A 232 4.94 15.52 22.07
C GLY A 232 5.18 15.87 20.60
N PHE A 233 4.23 16.55 19.96
CA PHE A 233 4.35 17.03 18.59
C PHE A 233 4.22 18.56 18.52
N ALA A 234 4.77 19.13 17.45
CA ALA A 234 4.68 20.52 17.08
C ALA A 234 4.32 20.63 15.60
N PHE A 235 3.91 21.82 15.16
CA PHE A 235 3.73 22.08 13.73
C PHE A 235 4.94 22.78 13.14
N TYR A 236 5.28 22.41 11.91
CA TYR A 236 6.25 23.11 11.09
C TYR A 236 5.55 23.61 9.84
N LEU A 237 5.60 24.92 9.62
CA LEU A 237 4.87 25.60 8.56
C LEU A 237 5.87 26.11 7.52
N VAL A 238 5.56 25.94 6.24
CA VAL A 238 6.33 26.45 5.12
C VAL A 238 5.44 27.37 4.31
N ASP A 239 5.81 28.64 4.24
CA ASP A 239 5.18 29.65 3.39
C ASP A 239 5.92 29.67 2.05
N TYR A 240 5.15 29.63 0.96
CA TYR A 240 5.70 29.60 -0.38
C TYR A 240 4.82 30.34 -1.38
N GLN A 241 5.42 30.70 -2.51
CA GLN A 241 4.75 31.26 -3.67
C GLN A 241 4.94 30.31 -4.85
N MET A 242 3.89 30.09 -5.62
CA MET A 242 3.93 29.33 -6.87
C MET A 242 3.35 30.16 -8.00
N GLN A 243 4.09 30.31 -9.10
CA GLN A 243 3.63 30.94 -10.33
C GLN A 243 3.58 29.91 -11.46
N ASN A 244 2.48 29.85 -12.18
CA ASN A 244 2.41 29.12 -13.43
C ASN A 244 2.97 29.97 -14.56
N THR A 245 4.14 29.60 -15.07
CA THR A 245 4.82 30.23 -16.21
C THR A 245 4.53 29.53 -17.54
N GLY A 246 3.78 28.43 -17.52
CA GLY A 246 3.35 27.68 -18.69
C GLY A 246 2.15 28.32 -19.41
N LEU A 247 1.64 27.60 -20.40
CA LEU A 247 0.52 28.03 -21.24
C LEU A 247 -0.82 27.34 -20.87
N THR A 248 -0.77 26.30 -20.04
CA THR A 248 -1.93 25.51 -19.63
C THR A 248 -2.19 25.64 -18.13
N ALA A 249 -3.42 25.34 -17.70
CA ALA A 249 -3.73 25.31 -16.28
C ALA A 249 -3.06 24.10 -15.61
N VAL A 250 -2.50 24.34 -14.44
CA VAL A 250 -1.81 23.36 -13.60
C VAL A 250 -2.75 22.89 -12.50
N ASN A 251 -2.89 21.59 -12.28
CA ASN A 251 -3.59 21.08 -11.10
C ASN A 251 -2.61 21.04 -9.91
N LEU A 252 -2.88 21.82 -8.86
CA LEU A 252 -2.05 21.84 -7.65
C LEU A 252 -2.36 20.65 -6.72
N ASP A 253 -3.52 20.00 -6.88
CA ASP A 253 -3.90 18.84 -6.05
C ASP A 253 -3.06 17.59 -6.36
N THR A 254 -2.36 17.57 -7.50
CA THR A 254 -1.43 16.49 -7.87
C THR A 254 -0.02 16.68 -7.34
N LEU A 255 0.29 17.85 -6.75
CA LEU A 255 1.60 18.10 -6.17
C LEU A 255 1.79 17.26 -4.91
N GLN A 256 2.94 16.61 -4.84
CA GLN A 256 3.39 15.92 -3.63
C GLN A 256 4.31 16.86 -2.87
N LEU A 257 3.86 17.31 -1.71
CA LEU A 257 4.59 18.20 -0.82
C LEU A 257 4.98 17.42 0.43
N LEU A 258 6.28 17.23 0.64
CA LEU A 258 6.83 16.51 1.79
C LEU A 258 7.87 17.35 2.52
N LEU A 259 8.03 17.09 3.80
CA LEU A 259 9.14 17.61 4.60
C LEU A 259 10.03 16.43 4.97
N SER A 260 11.35 16.57 4.86
CA SER A 260 12.30 15.59 5.38
C SER A 260 13.32 16.23 6.31
N ASP A 261 13.93 15.41 7.16
CA ASP A 261 15.08 15.79 7.98
C ASP A 261 16.38 15.14 7.50
N ASP A 262 17.51 15.60 8.04
CA ASP A 262 18.84 15.05 7.73
C ASP A 262 19.04 13.57 8.10
N LEU A 263 18.11 12.96 8.85
CA LEU A 263 18.13 11.54 9.21
C LEU A 263 17.27 10.70 8.24
N GLY A 264 16.67 11.33 7.23
CA GLY A 264 15.80 10.69 6.25
C GLY A 264 14.38 10.44 6.75
N ASN A 265 13.97 10.94 7.92
CA ASN A 265 12.56 10.87 8.29
C ASN A 265 11.77 11.84 7.43
N GLN A 266 10.57 11.43 7.04
CA GLN A 266 9.68 12.24 6.23
C GLN A 266 8.36 12.49 6.96
N TYR A 267 7.84 13.68 6.78
CA TYR A 267 6.63 14.18 7.40
C TYR A 267 5.65 14.55 6.30
N ALA A 268 4.50 13.89 6.32
CA ALA A 268 3.42 14.18 5.40
C ALA A 268 2.71 15.49 5.76
N LEU A 269 2.13 16.13 4.74
CA LEU A 269 1.27 17.29 4.90
C LEU A 269 0.18 16.99 5.94
N ASN A 270 0.03 17.90 6.90
CA ASN A 270 -1.02 17.88 7.90
C ASN A 270 -2.05 18.97 7.56
N PRO A 271 -3.29 18.61 7.15
CA PRO A 271 -4.29 19.59 6.75
C PRO A 271 -4.67 20.60 7.83
N ILE A 272 -4.62 20.20 9.11
CA ILE A 272 -4.92 21.08 10.24
C ILE A 272 -3.78 22.09 10.40
N ALA A 273 -2.53 21.66 10.34
CA ALA A 273 -1.36 22.53 10.39
C ALA A 273 -1.35 23.54 9.23
N SER A 274 -1.65 23.10 8.01
CA SER A 274 -1.69 23.96 6.82
C SER A 274 -2.75 25.07 6.92
N GLN A 275 -3.84 24.86 7.67
CA GLN A 275 -4.86 25.88 7.90
C GLN A 275 -4.47 26.94 8.96
N ILE A 276 -3.46 26.65 9.78
CA ILE A 276 -2.96 27.56 10.83
C ILE A 276 -1.96 28.57 10.26
N GLY A 277 -1.46 28.33 9.04
CA GLY A 277 -0.50 29.15 8.32
C GLY A 277 -0.92 30.60 8.05
N ASN A 278 0.04 31.39 7.57
CA ASN A 278 -0.19 32.78 7.19
C ASN A 278 -1.05 32.90 5.92
N HIS A 279 -1.02 31.88 5.07
CA HIS A 279 -1.74 31.81 3.80
C HIS A 279 -2.62 30.56 3.77
N ARG A 280 -3.62 30.57 2.89
CA ARG A 280 -4.47 29.39 2.68
C ARG A 280 -3.67 28.29 1.96
N PRO A 281 -3.96 27.00 2.21
CA PRO A 281 -3.39 25.92 1.43
C PRO A 281 -3.71 26.10 -0.06
N ALA A 282 -2.75 25.80 -0.93
CA ALA A 282 -2.97 25.83 -2.36
C ALA A 282 -3.78 24.58 -2.78
N THR A 283 -4.88 24.78 -3.50
CA THR A 283 -5.76 23.71 -3.99
C THR A 283 -6.34 24.05 -5.35
N GLY A 284 -6.72 23.05 -6.13
CA GLY A 284 -7.35 23.20 -7.43
C GLY A 284 -6.39 23.66 -8.52
N PHE A 285 -6.88 24.44 -9.49
CA PHE A 285 -6.11 24.80 -10.67
C PHE A 285 -5.45 26.19 -10.59
N LEU A 286 -4.18 26.26 -10.98
CA LEU A 286 -3.44 27.49 -11.21
C LEU A 286 -3.36 27.77 -12.71
N ASN A 287 -4.07 28.79 -13.19
CA ASN A 287 -4.09 29.12 -14.62
C ASN A 287 -2.75 29.73 -15.08
N ALA A 288 -2.50 29.70 -16.38
CA ALA A 288 -1.31 30.29 -17.01
C ALA A 288 -1.10 31.75 -16.56
N GLY A 289 0.11 32.08 -16.13
CA GLY A 289 0.52 33.38 -15.61
C GLY A 289 0.09 33.70 -14.18
N GLN A 290 -0.74 32.87 -13.54
CA GLN A 290 -1.21 33.13 -12.18
C GLN A 290 -0.15 32.82 -11.12
N LEU A 291 -0.14 33.64 -10.08
CA LEU A 291 0.64 33.47 -8.86
C LEU A 291 -0.30 33.13 -7.71
N VAL A 292 0.09 32.18 -6.87
CA VAL A 292 -0.56 31.88 -5.59
C VAL A 292 0.47 31.92 -4.46
N GLU A 293 0.06 32.49 -3.33
CA GLU A 293 0.79 32.41 -2.06
C GLU A 293 0.06 31.41 -1.17
N ALA A 294 0.79 30.48 -0.56
CA ALA A 294 0.19 29.40 0.21
C ALA A 294 1.08 28.97 1.37
N THR A 295 0.44 28.31 2.34
CA THR A 295 1.13 27.67 3.46
C THR A 295 0.85 26.17 3.43
N VAL A 296 1.90 25.38 3.62
CA VAL A 296 1.80 23.95 3.91
C VAL A 296 2.34 23.68 5.31
N GLY A 297 1.62 22.89 6.09
CA GLY A 297 1.96 22.54 7.46
C GLY A 297 2.25 21.05 7.62
N TYR A 298 3.15 20.73 8.52
CA TYR A 298 3.58 19.39 8.88
C TYR A 298 3.49 19.20 10.39
N GLN A 299 3.24 17.97 10.83
CA GLN A 299 3.38 17.59 12.23
C GLN A 299 4.72 16.90 12.43
N ILE A 300 5.55 17.45 13.31
CA ILE A 300 6.89 16.93 13.62
C ILE A 300 7.04 16.70 15.13
N PRO A 301 7.95 15.83 15.58
CA PRO A 301 8.25 15.68 17.00
C PRO A 301 8.68 17.03 17.61
N SER A 302 8.15 17.39 18.78
CA SER A 302 8.48 18.66 19.43
C SER A 302 9.95 18.75 19.88
N GLY A 303 10.61 17.60 20.04
CA GLY A 303 12.03 17.46 20.35
C GLY A 303 12.90 17.06 19.16
N LEU A 304 12.48 17.35 17.92
CA LEU A 304 13.24 16.99 16.73
C LEU A 304 14.66 17.59 16.79
N VAL A 305 15.68 16.74 16.65
CA VAL A 305 17.08 17.14 16.58
C VAL A 305 17.55 16.93 15.15
N SER A 306 17.42 17.97 14.33
CA SER A 306 17.96 17.99 12.97
C SER A 306 18.54 19.37 12.67
N ALA A 307 19.66 19.40 11.94
CA ALA A 307 20.31 20.66 11.59
C ALA A 307 19.54 21.37 10.47
N ASN A 308 19.00 20.61 9.53
CA ASN A 308 18.22 21.12 8.41
C ASN A 308 16.94 20.32 8.23
N LEU A 309 15.92 21.02 7.73
CA LEU A 309 14.71 20.42 7.19
C LEU A 309 14.64 20.76 5.70
N HIS A 310 14.34 19.77 4.88
CA HIS A 310 14.26 19.91 3.44
C HIS A 310 12.79 19.83 3.03
N TRP A 311 12.31 20.84 2.31
CA TRP A 311 10.98 20.81 1.72
C TRP A 311 11.06 20.29 0.29
N LEU A 312 10.42 19.15 0.06
CA LEU A 312 10.41 18.43 -1.19
C LEU A 312 9.11 18.71 -1.94
N VAL A 313 9.23 19.18 -3.17
CA VAL A 313 8.10 19.41 -4.07
C VAL A 313 8.27 18.47 -5.26
N ASN A 314 7.41 17.48 -5.35
CA ASN A 314 7.39 16.57 -6.49
C ASN A 314 6.13 16.81 -7.33
N TRP A 315 6.36 16.94 -8.63
CA TRP A 315 5.33 16.98 -9.64
C TRP A 315 5.32 15.62 -10.35
N PRO A 316 4.28 14.79 -10.20
CA PRO A 316 4.17 13.60 -11.01
C PRO A 316 3.92 14.03 -12.45
N GLU A 317 4.92 13.91 -13.33
CA GLU A 317 4.69 14.18 -14.75
C GLU A 317 3.57 13.26 -15.23
N THR A 318 2.44 13.85 -15.62
CA THR A 318 1.46 13.13 -16.41
C THR A 318 2.15 12.78 -17.71
N SER A 319 2.43 11.49 -17.89
CA SER A 319 2.91 10.93 -19.13
C SER A 319 1.97 11.41 -20.23
N SER A 320 2.44 12.32 -21.08
CA SER A 320 1.72 12.71 -22.27
C SER A 320 1.67 11.48 -23.19
N GLN A 321 0.50 10.86 -23.30
CA GLN A 321 0.12 10.13 -24.51
C GLN A 321 -0.65 11.06 -25.43
#